data_AF-A0A267EQE6-F1
#
_entry.id   AF-A0A267EQE6-F1
#
_cell.length_a   1.000
_cell.length_b   1.000
_cell.length_c   1.000
_cell.angle_alpha   90.00
_cell.angle_beta   90.00
_cell.angle_gamma   90.00
#
_symmetry.space_group_name_H-M   'P 1'
#
loop_
_entity.id
_entity.type
_entity.pdbx_description
1 polymer ?
#
loop_
_entity_poly.entity_id
_entity_poly.type
_entity_poly.pdbx_seq_one_letter_code
_entity_poly.pdbx_strand_id
1 'polypeptide(L)' 'MSSTRQTPSDFLKQIIHRPVVVKLNSGVDYRGVLVCLDGFMNIVLDQTEEYINGQLKAKYGIAFLRGNNVLYISAQKRKA' A
#
# COMPACT_ATOMS: atom_id res chain seq x y z
N MET A 1 13.35 0.57 -29.89
CA MET A 1 12.18 0.77 -29.01
C MET A 1 12.69 1.33 -27.70
N SER A 2 12.39 2.59 -27.40
CA SER A 2 12.86 3.25 -26.18
C SER A 2 12.26 2.55 -24.96
N SER A 3 13.08 1.98 -24.10
CA SER A 3 12.65 1.50 -22.78
C SER A 3 12.28 2.74 -21.96
N THR A 4 11.00 3.10 -21.96
CA THR A 4 10.49 4.17 -21.11
C THR A 4 10.81 3.82 -19.66
N ARG A 5 11.75 4.56 -19.06
CA ARG A 5 12.08 4.41 -17.64
C ARG A 5 10.82 4.69 -16.83
N GLN A 6 10.28 3.65 -16.20
CA GLN A 6 9.16 3.83 -15.28
C GLN A 6 9.64 4.64 -14.07
N THR A 7 9.01 5.78 -13.83
CA THR A 7 9.28 6.57 -12.63
C THR A 7 8.51 6.00 -11.44
N PRO A 8 8.94 6.28 -10.19
CA PRO A 8 8.15 5.93 -9.02
C PRO A 8 6.72 6.48 -9.09
N SER A 9 6.55 7.70 -9.60
CA SER A 9 5.23 8.32 -9.80
C SER A 9 4.35 7.53 -10.78
N ASP A 10 4.93 6.95 -11.84
CA ASP A 10 4.19 6.11 -12.77
C ASP A 10 3.73 4.81 -12.11
N PHE A 11 4.59 4.20 -11.29
CA PHE A 11 4.24 3.02 -10.50
C PHE A 11 3.10 3.33 -9.53
N LEU A 12 3.18 4.44 -8.79
CA LEU A 12 2.15 4.84 -7.82
C LEU A 12 0.80 5.02 -8.50
N LYS A 13 0.75 5.64 -9.68
CA LYS A 13 -0.49 5.78 -10.47
C LYS A 13 -1.07 4.43 -10.91
N GLN A 14 -0.23 3.44 -11.22
CA GLN A 14 -0.67 2.12 -11.68
C GLN A 14 -1.32 1.28 -10.56
N ILE A 15 -0.96 1.54 -9.30
CA ILE A 15 -1.43 0.76 -8.15
C ILE A 15 -2.65 1.37 -7.45
N ILE A 16 -3.07 2.59 -7.81
CA ILE A 16 -4.34 3.18 -7.32
C ILE A 16 -5.51 2.26 -7.70
N HIS A 17 -6.46 2.12 -6.78
CA HIS A 17 -7.61 1.20 -6.83
C HIS A 17 -7.25 -0.29 -6.92
N ARG A 18 -6.00 -0.66 -6.62
CA ARG A 18 -5.58 -2.07 -6.55
C ARG A 18 -5.35 -2.51 -5.10
N PRO A 19 -5.51 -3.81 -4.81
CA PRO A 19 -5.07 -4.36 -3.54
C PRO A 19 -3.56 -4.21 -3.36
N VAL A 20 -3.15 -3.67 -2.21
CA VAL A 20 -1.76 -3.43 -1.85
C VAL A 20 -1.46 -3.92 -0.44
N VAL A 21 -0.18 -4.15 -0.18
CA VAL A 21 0.38 -4.33 1.16
C VAL A 21 1.26 -3.14 1.47
N VAL A 22 0.97 -2.44 2.56
CA VAL A 22 1.76 -1.33 3.11
C VAL A 22 2.41 -1.83 4.40
N LYS A 23 3.73 -1.92 4.41
CA LYS A 23 4.47 -2.28 5.63
C LYS A 23 4.95 -1.01 6.32
N LEU A 24 4.71 -0.90 7.62
CA LEU A 24 5.24 0.20 8.43
C LEU A 24 6.64 -0.13 8.97
N ASN A 25 7.38 0.90 9.37
CA ASN A 25 8.69 0.79 10.03
C ASN A 25 8.63 -0.05 11.32
N SER A 26 7.46 -0.14 11.96
CA SER A 26 7.23 -1.01 13.12
C SER A 26 7.18 -2.51 12.79
N GLY A 27 7.13 -2.87 11.50
CA GLY A 27 6.98 -4.25 11.04
C GLY A 27 5.55 -4.70 10.80
N VAL A 28 4.55 -3.89 11.18
CA VAL A 28 3.12 -4.15 10.96
C VAL A 28 2.77 -4.04 9.48
N ASP A 29 1.99 -4.99 8.98
CA ASP A 29 1.49 -4.97 7.60
C ASP A 29 0.01 -4.55 7.57
N TYR A 30 -0.29 -3.50 6.81
CA TYR A 30 -1.65 -3.16 6.43
C TYR A 30 -1.94 -3.62 5.02
N ARG A 31 -3.05 -4.33 4.83
CA ARG A 31 -3.51 -4.82 3.52
C ARG A 31 -4.85 -4.19 3.21
N GLY A 32 -5.04 -3.70 2.00
CA GLY A 32 -6.29 -3.05 1.61
C GLY A 32 -6.26 -2.58 0.16
N VAL A 33 -7.34 -1.94 -0.27
CA VAL A 33 -7.42 -1.31 -1.59
C VAL A 33 -6.85 0.10 -1.47
N LEU A 34 -5.86 0.43 -2.30
CA LEU A 34 -5.29 1.77 -2.34
C LEU A 34 -6.29 2.77 -2.91
N VAL A 35 -6.77 3.71 -2.11
CA VAL A 35 -7.71 4.76 -2.56
C VAL A 35 -6.95 5.93 -3.17
N CYS A 36 -5.99 6.48 -2.42
CA CYS A 36 -5.13 7.55 -2.89
C CYS A 36 -3.84 7.62 -2.05
N LEU A 37 -2.86 8.35 -2.58
CA LEU A 37 -1.62 8.68 -1.89
C LEU A 37 -1.05 10.01 -2.40
N ASP A 38 -0.15 10.60 -1.63
CA ASP A 38 0.58 11.82 -2.01
C ASP A 38 2.09 11.60 -2.16
N GLY A 39 2.83 12.66 -2.51
CA GLY A 39 4.29 12.62 -2.69
C GLY A 39 5.08 12.40 -1.39
N PHE A 40 4.43 12.49 -0.22
CA PHE A 40 5.02 12.17 1.08
C PHE A 40 4.66 10.76 1.55
N MET A 41 4.00 9.97 0.70
CA MET A 41 3.54 8.61 0.99
C MET A 41 2.47 8.54 2.08
N ASN A 42 1.72 9.61 2.34
CA ASN A 42 0.48 9.47 3.11
C ASN A 42 -0.51 8.67 2.28
N ILE A 43 -1.15 7.67 2.86
CA ILE A 43 -1.94 6.69 2.13
C ILE A 43 -3.34 6.60 2.74
N VAL A 44 -4.34 6.51 1.87
CA VAL A 44 -5.69 6.08 2.24
C VAL A 44 -5.91 4.67 1.71
N LEU A 45 -6.18 3.74 2.62
CA LEU A 45 -6.60 2.38 2.29
C LEU A 45 -8.08 2.22 2.60
N ASP A 46 -8.79 1.48 1.76
CA ASP A 46 -10.12 0.95 2.04
C ASP A 46 -10.06 -0.56 2.29
N GLN A 47 -11.06 -1.11 2.98
CA GLN A 47 -11.15 -2.51 3.37
C GLN A 47 -9.88 -2.99 4.10
N THR A 48 -9.34 -2.14 4.96
CA THR A 48 -8.02 -2.31 5.57
C THR A 48 -8.03 -3.40 6.63
N GLU A 49 -7.07 -4.31 6.53
CA GLU A 49 -6.76 -5.36 7.49
C GLU A 49 -5.34 -5.18 8.03
N GLU A 50 -5.17 -5.36 9.33
CA GLU A 50 -3.87 -5.30 10.00
C GLU A 50 -3.36 -6.70 10.29
N TYR A 51 -2.08 -6.92 9.98
CA TYR A 51 -1.37 -8.15 10.25
C TYR A 51 -0.12 -7.88 11.09
N ILE A 52 0.02 -8.64 12.17
CA ILE A 52 1.20 -8.65 13.04
C ILE A 52 1.75 -10.06 13.00
N ASN A 53 3.03 -10.22 12.65
CA ASN A 53 3.68 -11.53 12.48
C ASN A 53 2.91 -12.46 11.52
N GLY A 54 2.31 -11.88 10.47
CA GLY A 54 1.53 -12.62 9.47
C GLY A 54 0.13 -13.06 9.90
N GLN A 55 -0.27 -12.79 11.14
CA GLN A 55 -1.62 -13.10 11.64
C GLN A 55 -2.52 -11.87 11.60
N LEU A 56 -3.77 -12.06 11.16
CA LEU A 56 -4.79 -11.02 11.15
C LEU A 56 -5.08 -10.59 12.58
N LYS A 57 -4.89 -9.30 12.87
CA LYS A 57 -5.11 -8.71 14.19
C LYS A 57 -6.41 -7.91 14.25
N ALA A 58 -6.70 -7.13 13.21
CA ALA A 58 -7.85 -6.23 13.20
C ALA A 58 -8.29 -5.88 11.76
N LYS A 59 -9.52 -5.38 11.63
CA LYS A 59 -10.07 -4.78 10.40
C LYS A 59 -10.56 -3.37 10.69
N TYR A 60 -10.19 -2.42 9.84
CA TYR A 60 -10.43 -0.99 10.05
C TYR A 60 -11.33 -0.33 9.01
N GLY A 61 -11.62 -1.01 7.88
CA GLY A 61 -12.34 -0.37 6.77
C GLY A 61 -11.47 0.72 6.13
N ILE A 62 -11.90 1.98 6.19
CA ILE A 62 -11.10 3.11 5.70
C ILE A 62 -10.04 3.49 6.75
N ALA A 63 -8.76 3.48 6.35
CA ALA A 63 -7.64 3.83 7.21
C ALA A 63 -6.70 4.84 6.54
N PHE A 64 -6.21 5.78 7.34
CA PHE A 64 -5.20 6.78 6.95
C PHE A 64 -3.86 6.39 7.54
N LEU A 65 -2.86 6.16 6.69
CA LEU A 65 -1.50 5.82 7.09
C LEU A 65 -0.59 7.02 6.87
N ARG A 66 0.23 7.35 7.88
CA ARG A 66 1.18 8.45 7.83
C ARG A 66 2.45 8.03 7.08
N GLY A 67 2.82 8.79 6.04
CA GLY A 67 3.86 8.39 5.09
C GLY A 67 5.27 8.28 5.66
N ASN A 68 5.60 9.06 6.69
CA ASN A 68 6.89 8.97 7.39
C ASN A 68 7.12 7.61 8.07
N ASN A 69 6.04 6.87 8.35
CA ASN A 69 6.10 5.55 8.99
C ASN A 69 6.07 4.41 7.97
N VAL A 70 5.91 4.69 6.67
CA VAL A 70 5.85 3.68 5.61
C VAL A 70 7.25 3.20 5.27
N LEU A 71 7.45 1.89 5.35
CA LEU A 71 8.68 1.23 4.91
C LEU A 71 8.62 0.89 3.42
N TYR A 72 7.53 0.27 2.96
CA TYR A 72 7.29 0.00 1.54
C TYR A 72 5.80 -0.16 1.22
N ILE A 73 5.49 -0.03 -0.08
CA ILE A 73 4.21 -0.44 -0.68
C ILE A 73 4.48 -1.53 -1.71
N SER A 74 3.68 -2.59 -1.69
CA SER A 74 3.74 -3.69 -2.66
C SER A 74 2.36 -3.92 -3.27
N ALA A 75 2.31 -4.00 -4.60
CA ALA A 75 1.10 -4.40 -5.30
C ALA A 75 0.83 -5.89 -5.03
N GLN A 76 -0.36 -6.23 -4.53
CA GLN A 76 -0.72 -7.62 -4.31
C GLN A 76 -1.02 -8.26 -5.66
N LYS A 77 -0.19 -9.21 -6.10
CA LYS A 77 -0.47 -9.99 -7.31
C LYS A 77 -1.77 -10.77 -7.10
N ARG A 78 -2.71 -10.68 -8.06
CA ARG A 78 -3.83 -11.63 -8.13
C ARG A 78 -3.22 -13.02 -8.24
N LYS A 79 -3.60 -13.93 -7.34
CA LYS A 79 -3.36 -15.36 -7.58
C LYS A 79 -4.17 -15.71 -8.84
N ALA A 80 -3.49 -16.25 -9.85
CA ALA A 80 -4.13 -16.85 -11.02
C ALA A 80 -4.96 -18.07 -10.60
#